data_AF-A0ABD4ZKF0-F1
#
_entry.id   AF-A0ABD4ZKF0-F1
#
_cell.length_a   1.000
_cell.length_b   1.000
_cell.length_c   1.000
_cell.angle_alpha   90.00
_cell.angle_beta   90.00
_cell.angle_gamma   90.00
#
_symmetry.space_group_name_H-M   'P 1'
#
loop_
_entity.id
_entity.type
_entity.pdbx_description
1 polymer ?
#
loop_
_entity_poly.entity_id
_entity_poly.type
_entity_poly.pdbx_seq_one_letter_code
_entity_poly.pdbx_strand_id
1 'polypeptide(L)'
;MKDTKFPYTATSMNGPSGAAQQSGSKHSGQKPSGAPSNNMKNGNNSKPSGKKPSGSMPNGGAGAPGGSQSSGKTYKTVQSYIKSLNKNGTWVKYNAKTNTAKITSLKAFVTHCKEASKDVGAFDGLTRQQTENNLFATTTRKNGHFDSTMSNLLSENASKYAKLKNYKSSYASAFASDLKQKDAQGNTMTTRLNMYNPMYYLSDYYKGYNTTKVAKYWRIRTGINQGDTALTVETNLALALKQDSQVKSVNFATVWGQGHTEAERTGNNETNFIKWVNKCLKN
;
A
#
# COMPACT_ATOMS: atom_id res chain seq x y z
N MET A 1 6.48 -22.16 -13.64
CA MET A 1 7.23 -21.41 -14.66
C MET A 1 6.48 -21.30 -16.00
N LYS A 2 5.17 -21.61 -16.06
CA LYS A 2 4.40 -21.59 -17.32
C LYS A 2 4.40 -20.22 -18.02
N ASP A 3 4.47 -19.14 -17.24
CA ASP A 3 4.40 -17.77 -17.76
C ASP A 3 5.78 -17.09 -17.85
N THR A 4 6.87 -17.84 -17.64
CA THR A 4 8.25 -17.32 -17.71
C THR A 4 8.94 -17.91 -18.93
N LYS A 5 9.23 -17.07 -19.93
CA LYS A 5 9.99 -17.47 -21.12
C LYS A 5 11.48 -17.26 -20.90
N PHE A 6 12.28 -18.19 -21.40
CA PHE A 6 13.74 -18.11 -21.37
C PHE A 6 14.27 -17.80 -22.79
N PRO A 7 15.28 -16.92 -22.96
CA PRO A 7 16.04 -16.25 -21.90
C PRO A 7 15.19 -15.28 -21.06
N TYR A 8 15.38 -15.32 -19.74
CA TYR A 8 14.61 -14.55 -18.75
C TYR A 8 15.51 -13.53 -18.07
N THR A 9 15.16 -12.26 -18.16
CA THR A 9 15.84 -11.17 -17.44
C THR A 9 15.16 -10.97 -16.10
N ALA A 10 15.82 -11.38 -15.01
CA ALA A 10 15.36 -11.09 -13.66
C ALA A 10 15.73 -9.64 -13.32
N THR A 11 14.74 -8.77 -13.23
CA THR A 11 14.90 -7.39 -12.75
C THR A 11 14.35 -7.29 -11.33
N SER A 12 15.00 -6.53 -10.44
CA SER A 12 14.34 -6.04 -9.22
C SER A 12 13.78 -4.66 -9.53
N MET A 13 12.48 -4.57 -9.80
CA MET A 13 11.79 -3.29 -9.92
C MET A 13 11.25 -2.90 -8.56
N ASN A 14 11.98 -2.03 -7.87
CA ASN A 14 11.48 -1.34 -6.70
C ASN A 14 11.16 0.10 -7.11
N GLY A 15 9.89 0.47 -7.10
CA GLY A 15 9.46 1.86 -7.11
C GLY A 15 9.94 2.58 -5.85
N PRO A 16 9.81 3.91 -5.81
CA PRO A 16 10.16 4.68 -4.61
C PRO A 16 9.43 4.12 -3.40
N SER A 17 10.19 3.65 -2.40
CA SER A 17 9.60 3.15 -1.16
C SER A 17 9.10 4.33 -0.33
N GLY A 18 7.89 4.22 0.21
CA GLY A 18 7.33 5.23 1.13
C GLY A 18 7.92 5.17 2.54
N ALA A 19 8.90 4.30 2.79
CA ALA A 19 9.50 4.06 4.10
C ALA A 19 10.34 5.27 4.57
N ALA A 20 9.88 5.97 5.60
CA ALA A 20 10.70 6.95 6.28
C ALA A 20 11.55 6.27 7.37
N GLN A 21 12.84 6.60 7.44
CA GLN A 21 13.68 6.16 8.57
C GLN A 21 13.22 6.85 9.85
N GLN A 22 13.08 6.10 10.94
CA GLN A 22 12.74 6.66 12.26
C GLN A 22 13.98 7.31 12.93
N SER A 23 14.72 8.17 12.23
CA SER A 23 15.84 8.94 12.82
C SER A 23 15.29 10.20 13.49
N GLY A 24 15.82 10.63 14.65
CA GLY A 24 15.33 11.83 15.35
C GLY A 24 15.52 13.18 14.60
N SER A 25 15.96 13.13 13.35
CA SER A 25 16.30 14.27 12.50
C SER A 25 15.13 14.60 11.56
N LYS A 26 14.52 15.78 11.76
CA LYS A 26 13.42 16.30 10.94
C LYS A 26 13.77 16.24 9.44
N HIS A 27 13.00 15.50 8.66
CA HIS A 27 12.87 15.77 7.23
C HIS A 27 11.68 16.70 6.98
N SER A 28 11.94 17.83 6.32
CA SER A 28 10.90 18.79 5.94
C SER A 28 10.18 18.32 4.68
N GLY A 29 9.07 17.59 4.85
CA GLY A 29 8.10 17.41 3.77
C GLY A 29 7.38 18.73 3.50
N GLN A 30 7.45 19.24 2.27
CA GLN A 30 6.67 20.41 1.86
C GLN A 30 5.19 20.02 1.68
N LYS A 31 4.31 20.93 2.11
CA LYS A 31 2.84 20.81 2.04
C LYS A 31 2.36 20.91 0.58
N PRO A 32 1.34 20.17 0.15
CA PRO A 32 0.60 20.47 -1.08
C PRO A 32 -0.10 21.84 -0.96
N SER A 33 0.23 22.78 -1.83
CA SER A 33 -0.45 24.07 -1.95
C SER A 33 -1.77 23.90 -2.71
N GLY A 34 -2.91 24.06 -2.02
CA GLY A 34 -4.20 23.99 -2.71
C GLY A 34 -5.45 24.00 -1.82
N ALA A 35 -5.42 24.58 -0.63
CA ALA A 35 -6.65 24.76 0.16
C ALA A 35 -7.30 26.10 -0.21
N PRO A 36 -8.52 26.15 -0.77
CA PRO A 36 -9.26 27.40 -0.90
C PRO A 36 -9.73 27.88 0.47
N SER A 37 -9.53 29.18 0.72
CA SER A 37 -10.08 29.90 1.87
C SER A 37 -11.60 30.03 1.71
N ASN A 38 -12.39 29.51 2.67
CA ASN A 38 -13.84 29.69 2.69
C ASN A 38 -14.21 30.95 3.49
N ASN A 39 -14.40 32.06 2.77
CA ASN A 39 -15.25 33.16 3.22
C ASN A 39 -16.69 32.83 2.79
N MET A 40 -17.52 32.31 3.70
CA MET A 40 -18.95 32.18 3.49
C MET A 40 -19.64 33.52 3.79
N LYS A 41 -20.26 34.12 2.76
CA LYS A 41 -21.41 35.01 2.93
C LYS A 41 -22.58 34.49 2.10
N ASN A 42 -23.74 34.62 2.75
CA ASN A 42 -25.09 34.14 2.48
C ASN A 42 -25.63 34.41 1.06
N GLY A 43 -26.58 33.57 0.60
CA GLY A 43 -27.73 34.06 -0.17
C GLY A 43 -28.07 33.35 -1.49
N ASN A 44 -29.20 32.64 -1.45
CA ASN A 44 -30.20 32.43 -2.50
C ASN A 44 -30.02 31.42 -3.65
N ASN A 45 -31.08 30.59 -3.72
CA ASN A 45 -31.57 29.79 -4.84
C ASN A 45 -31.49 30.54 -6.17
N SER A 46 -30.72 29.99 -7.10
CA SER A 46 -30.93 30.10 -8.55
C SER A 46 -30.09 29.00 -9.19
N LYS A 47 -30.72 28.13 -9.98
CA LYS A 47 -30.04 27.11 -10.79
C LYS A 47 -29.38 27.82 -11.99
N PRO A 48 -28.06 27.74 -12.20
CA PRO A 48 -27.47 28.14 -13.47
C PRO A 48 -26.98 26.92 -14.25
N SER A 49 -27.47 26.78 -15.48
CA SER A 49 -26.77 26.06 -16.54
C SER A 49 -25.39 26.69 -16.74
N GLY A 50 -24.34 26.02 -16.28
CA GLY A 50 -22.96 26.46 -16.43
C GLY A 50 -22.16 25.46 -17.26
N LYS A 51 -21.53 25.94 -18.35
CA LYS A 51 -20.49 25.22 -19.09
C LYS A 51 -19.47 24.62 -18.11
N LYS A 52 -19.11 23.36 -18.35
CA LYS A 52 -18.08 22.63 -17.61
C LYS A 52 -16.81 23.51 -17.51
N PRO A 53 -16.33 23.89 -16.32
CA PRO A 53 -15.03 24.52 -16.21
C PRO A 53 -14.00 23.55 -16.75
N SER A 54 -13.21 24.00 -17.72
CA SER A 54 -11.93 23.39 -18.09
C SER A 54 -10.99 23.55 -16.89
N GLY A 55 -11.18 22.70 -15.88
CA GLY A 55 -10.19 22.51 -14.84
C GLY A 55 -9.00 21.80 -15.45
N SER A 56 -7.97 22.56 -15.79
CA SER A 56 -6.64 22.02 -16.03
C SER A 56 -6.30 21.16 -14.82
N MET A 57 -5.97 19.87 -15.03
CA MET A 57 -5.36 19.08 -13.97
C MET A 57 -4.17 19.87 -13.42
N PRO A 58 -4.00 19.96 -12.09
CA PRO A 58 -2.78 20.49 -11.52
C PRO A 58 -1.60 19.75 -12.17
N ASN A 59 -0.61 20.49 -12.64
CA ASN A 59 0.64 19.95 -13.15
C ASN A 59 1.44 19.34 -11.99
N GLY A 60 0.93 18.23 -11.43
CA GLY A 60 1.76 17.24 -10.75
C GLY A 60 2.58 16.63 -11.86
N GLY A 61 3.88 16.97 -11.90
CA GLY A 61 4.77 16.63 -13.00
C GLY A 61 4.48 15.24 -13.52
N ALA A 62 4.26 15.14 -14.83
CA ALA A 62 4.22 13.89 -15.56
C ALA A 62 5.61 13.24 -15.52
N GLY A 63 6.05 12.81 -14.35
CA GLY A 63 7.00 11.74 -14.20
C GLY A 63 6.18 10.48 -14.11
N ALA A 64 6.28 9.61 -15.12
CA ALA A 64 6.00 8.20 -14.92
C ALA A 64 6.61 7.77 -13.58
N PRO A 65 5.99 6.87 -12.79
CA PRO A 65 6.64 6.33 -11.60
C PRO A 65 7.86 5.52 -12.07
N GLY A 66 8.98 6.20 -12.26
CA GLY A 66 10.24 5.66 -12.68
C GLY A 66 10.83 4.91 -11.52
N GLY A 67 10.40 3.65 -11.34
CA GLY A 67 11.16 2.71 -10.55
C GLY A 67 12.56 2.62 -11.14
N SER A 68 13.59 2.70 -10.29
CA SER A 68 14.95 2.46 -10.76
C SER A 68 15.05 0.99 -11.16
N GLN A 69 15.03 0.72 -12.46
CA GLN A 69 15.22 -0.63 -12.97
C GLN A 69 16.70 -0.96 -12.81
N SER A 70 17.04 -1.80 -11.83
CA SER A 70 18.37 -2.39 -11.75
C SER A 70 18.68 -3.11 -13.07
N SER A 71 19.92 -3.07 -13.55
CA SER A 71 20.38 -3.90 -14.65
C SER A 71 20.11 -5.37 -14.31
N GLY A 72 19.09 -5.96 -14.97
CA GLY A 72 18.65 -7.31 -14.65
C GLY A 72 19.63 -8.36 -15.17
N LYS A 73 19.76 -9.48 -14.45
CA LYS A 73 20.56 -10.61 -14.93
C LYS A 73 19.72 -11.49 -15.85
N THR A 74 20.22 -11.73 -17.06
CA THR A 74 19.58 -12.63 -18.02
C THR A 74 20.03 -14.07 -17.79
N TYR A 75 19.06 -14.97 -17.64
CA TYR A 75 19.25 -16.40 -17.50
C TYR A 75 18.82 -17.08 -18.79
N LYS A 76 19.69 -17.88 -19.41
CA LYS A 76 19.38 -18.58 -20.67
C LYS A 76 18.41 -19.74 -20.49
N THR A 77 18.40 -20.36 -19.31
CA THR A 77 17.58 -21.55 -19.02
C THR A 77 16.95 -21.48 -17.65
N VAL A 78 15.83 -22.20 -17.46
CA VAL A 78 15.17 -22.32 -16.16
C VAL A 78 16.10 -22.92 -15.11
N GLN A 79 16.94 -23.89 -15.47
CA GLN A 79 17.91 -24.51 -14.58
C GLN A 79 18.92 -23.47 -14.07
N SER A 80 19.42 -22.59 -14.94
CA SER A 80 20.37 -21.54 -14.56
C SER A 80 19.74 -20.51 -13.60
N TYR A 81 18.46 -20.22 -13.77
CA TYR A 81 17.71 -19.33 -12.87
C TYR A 81 17.38 -20.01 -11.54
N ILE A 82 16.91 -21.25 -11.53
CA ILE A 82 16.66 -21.99 -10.28
C ILE A 82 17.95 -22.17 -9.49
N LYS A 83 19.07 -22.45 -10.16
CA LYS A 83 20.40 -22.50 -9.53
C LYS A 83 20.78 -21.15 -8.92
N SER A 84 20.45 -20.03 -9.55
CA SER A 84 20.74 -18.71 -9.00
C SER A 84 19.88 -18.35 -7.80
N LEU A 85 18.60 -18.73 -7.80
CA LEU A 85 17.72 -18.57 -6.64
C LEU A 85 18.23 -19.37 -5.44
N ASN A 86 18.73 -20.59 -5.69
CA ASN A 86 19.24 -21.49 -4.65
C ASN A 86 20.74 -21.29 -4.32
N LYS A 87 21.38 -20.19 -4.78
CA LYS A 87 22.82 -19.97 -4.58
C LYS A 87 23.24 -19.94 -3.10
N ASN A 88 22.36 -19.46 -2.23
CA ASN A 88 22.57 -19.28 -0.79
C ASN A 88 21.65 -20.21 0.01
N GLY A 89 21.54 -21.47 -0.41
CA GLY A 89 20.66 -22.46 0.20
C GLY A 89 19.45 -22.80 -0.68
N THR A 90 19.00 -24.05 -0.60
CA THR A 90 17.89 -24.53 -1.42
C THR A 90 16.56 -24.13 -0.81
N TRP A 91 15.83 -23.26 -1.51
CA TRP A 91 14.48 -22.85 -1.10
C TRP A 91 13.45 -22.93 -2.23
N VAL A 92 13.88 -23.12 -3.48
CA VAL A 92 13.00 -23.37 -4.63
C VAL A 92 13.28 -24.75 -5.21
N LYS A 93 12.27 -25.61 -5.26
CA LYS A 93 12.32 -26.91 -5.95
C LYS A 93 11.62 -26.77 -7.30
N TYR A 94 12.33 -27.08 -8.39
CA TYR A 94 11.77 -27.07 -9.74
C TYR A 94 11.47 -28.49 -10.23
N ASN A 95 10.29 -28.68 -10.80
CA ASN A 95 9.87 -29.91 -11.45
C ASN A 95 9.76 -29.66 -12.96
N ALA A 96 10.72 -30.20 -13.72
CA ALA A 96 10.79 -30.03 -15.17
C ALA A 96 9.61 -30.67 -15.91
N LYS A 97 9.12 -31.84 -15.46
CA LYS A 97 7.99 -32.56 -16.08
C LYS A 97 6.71 -31.72 -16.10
N THR A 98 6.47 -30.99 -15.01
CA THR A 98 5.26 -30.16 -14.86
C THR A 98 5.50 -28.67 -15.15
N ASN A 99 6.77 -28.30 -15.40
CA ASN A 99 7.23 -26.92 -15.48
C ASN A 99 6.77 -26.03 -14.29
N THR A 100 6.79 -26.59 -13.07
CA THR A 100 6.38 -25.92 -11.84
C THR A 100 7.54 -25.72 -10.87
N ALA A 101 7.46 -24.67 -10.06
CA ALA A 101 8.40 -24.41 -8.98
C ALA A 101 7.61 -24.34 -7.66
N LYS A 102 8.18 -24.88 -6.58
CA LYS A 102 7.62 -24.83 -5.23
C LYS A 102 8.66 -24.24 -4.27
N ILE A 103 8.22 -23.31 -3.43
CA ILE A 103 9.02 -22.88 -2.29
C ILE A 103 9.04 -23.98 -1.23
N THR A 104 10.11 -24.06 -0.45
CA THR A 104 10.24 -25.05 0.64
C THR A 104 9.43 -24.68 1.87
N SER A 105 9.26 -23.39 2.15
CA SER A 105 8.44 -22.87 3.25
C SER A 105 8.13 -21.39 3.07
N LEU A 106 7.13 -20.89 3.80
CA LEU A 106 6.88 -19.44 3.90
C LEU A 106 8.08 -18.70 4.52
N LYS A 107 8.73 -19.29 5.52
CA LYS A 107 9.96 -18.73 6.12
C LYS A 107 11.02 -18.48 5.06
N ALA A 108 11.29 -19.47 4.21
CA ALA A 108 12.29 -19.33 3.16
C ALA A 108 11.88 -18.29 2.11
N PHE A 109 10.60 -18.23 1.74
CA PHE A 109 10.10 -17.17 0.85
C PHE A 109 10.33 -15.77 1.46
N VAL A 110 9.98 -15.56 2.73
CA VAL A 110 10.18 -14.28 3.41
C VAL A 110 11.67 -13.92 3.44
N THR A 111 12.54 -14.86 3.81
CA THR A 111 14.01 -14.65 3.81
C THR A 111 14.56 -14.27 2.44
N HIS A 112 14.01 -14.78 1.34
CA HIS A 112 14.59 -14.53 0.01
C HIS A 112 13.88 -13.44 -0.81
N CYS A 113 12.64 -13.09 -0.49
CA CYS A 113 11.81 -12.21 -1.32
C CYS A 113 11.08 -11.10 -0.57
N LYS A 114 10.98 -11.18 0.77
CA LYS A 114 10.24 -10.21 1.59
C LYS A 114 10.92 -10.01 2.94
N GLU A 115 12.22 -9.76 2.93
CA GLU A 115 12.90 -9.32 4.14
C GLU A 115 12.25 -8.02 4.65
N ALA A 116 12.18 -7.87 5.98
CA ALA A 116 11.58 -6.69 6.58
C ALA A 116 12.38 -5.45 6.19
N SER A 117 11.72 -4.52 5.51
CA SER A 117 12.31 -3.27 4.99
C SER A 117 11.99 -2.04 5.83
N LYS A 118 11.03 -2.15 6.76
CA LYS A 118 10.53 -1.06 7.61
C LYS A 118 10.67 -1.43 9.08
N ASP A 119 10.91 -0.41 9.91
CA ASP A 119 10.90 -0.54 11.37
C ASP A 119 9.50 -0.89 11.91
N VAL A 120 9.44 -1.32 13.18
CA VAL A 120 8.16 -1.47 13.90
C VAL A 120 7.43 -0.12 13.96
N GLY A 121 6.12 -0.13 13.71
CA GLY A 121 5.38 1.09 13.38
C GLY A 121 5.63 1.51 11.93
N ALA A 122 5.57 0.55 11.01
CA ALA A 122 5.94 0.71 9.60
C ALA A 122 5.16 1.82 8.86
N PHE A 123 3.95 2.14 9.32
CA PHE A 123 3.08 3.18 8.77
C PHE A 123 2.74 4.25 9.80
N ASP A 124 2.63 3.87 11.09
CA ASP A 124 2.53 4.82 12.20
C ASP A 124 3.77 4.70 13.09
N GLY A 125 4.82 5.42 12.70
CA GLY A 125 6.11 5.35 13.36
C GLY A 125 6.14 6.20 14.63
N LEU A 126 6.96 5.81 15.62
CA LEU A 126 7.07 6.46 16.94
C LEU A 126 7.34 7.98 16.89
N THR A 127 7.90 8.45 15.77
CA THR A 127 8.33 9.84 15.55
C THR A 127 7.45 10.63 14.58
N ARG A 128 6.36 10.04 14.05
CA ARG A 128 5.45 10.65 13.05
C ARG A 128 6.10 10.99 11.71
N GLN A 129 7.12 10.26 11.31
CA GLN A 129 7.88 10.57 10.10
C GLN A 129 7.42 9.77 8.88
N GLN A 130 6.54 8.78 9.06
CA GLN A 130 6.01 8.04 7.94
C GLN A 130 5.09 8.92 7.09
N THR A 131 5.00 8.61 5.81
CA THR A 131 4.14 9.35 4.87
C THR A 131 2.69 9.36 5.34
N GLU A 132 2.23 8.25 5.91
CA GLU A 132 0.88 8.07 6.42
C GLU A 132 0.61 8.96 7.65
N ASN A 133 1.62 9.29 8.46
CA ASN A 133 1.43 10.25 9.55
C ASN A 133 1.06 11.65 9.03
N ASN A 134 1.55 12.03 7.85
CA ASN A 134 1.18 13.30 7.22
C ASN A 134 -0.25 13.25 6.65
N LEU A 135 -0.69 12.09 6.14
CA LEU A 135 -2.08 11.89 5.69
C LEU A 135 -3.08 12.16 6.83
N PHE A 136 -2.72 11.74 8.05
CA PHE A 136 -3.54 11.92 9.24
C PHE A 136 -3.25 13.23 10.01
N ALA A 137 -2.69 14.24 9.35
CA ALA A 137 -2.65 15.61 9.85
C ALA A 137 -4.06 16.13 10.22
N THR A 138 -4.12 17.09 11.15
CA THR A 138 -5.34 17.80 11.59
C THR A 138 -5.15 19.30 11.44
N THR A 139 -6.17 20.10 11.78
CA THR A 139 -6.06 21.58 11.77
C THR A 139 -4.99 22.09 12.73
N THR A 140 -4.79 21.39 13.84
CA THR A 140 -3.84 21.73 14.91
C THR A 140 -2.49 21.02 14.76
N ARG A 141 -2.39 19.98 13.91
CA ARG A 141 -1.16 19.17 13.76
C ARG A 141 -0.81 18.88 12.32
N LYS A 142 0.45 19.14 11.94
CA LYS A 142 0.98 18.85 10.59
C LYS A 142 1.16 17.36 10.28
N ASN A 143 1.22 16.52 11.32
CA ASN A 143 1.26 15.07 11.24
C ASN A 143 0.67 14.48 12.54
N GLY A 144 0.08 13.29 12.44
CA GLY A 144 -0.63 12.65 13.53
C GLY A 144 -0.41 11.14 13.56
N HIS A 145 -0.32 10.59 14.77
CA HIS A 145 -0.54 9.16 14.99
C HIS A 145 -2.02 8.82 14.78
N PHE A 146 -2.25 7.61 14.31
CA PHE A 146 -3.56 7.07 13.97
C PHE A 146 -3.77 5.64 14.51
N ASP A 147 -2.71 4.91 14.85
CA ASP A 147 -2.79 3.53 15.31
C ASP A 147 -3.10 3.42 16.81
N SER A 148 -4.37 3.17 17.12
CA SER A 148 -4.82 2.89 18.49
C SER A 148 -4.21 1.61 19.09
N THR A 149 -3.86 0.62 18.27
CA THR A 149 -3.19 -0.60 18.75
C THR A 149 -1.80 -0.27 19.27
N MET A 150 -1.04 0.53 18.51
CA MET A 150 0.27 1.01 18.94
C MET A 150 0.17 1.86 20.21
N SER A 151 -0.83 2.75 20.30
CA SER A 151 -1.09 3.53 21.51
C SER A 151 -1.32 2.65 22.74
N ASN A 152 -2.13 1.60 22.61
CA ASN A 152 -2.42 0.67 23.70
C ASN A 152 -1.17 -0.11 24.10
N LEU A 153 -0.43 -0.66 23.13
CA LEU A 153 0.81 -1.39 23.40
C LEU A 153 1.85 -0.54 24.13
N LEU A 154 2.04 0.72 23.70
CA LEU A 154 2.96 1.67 24.35
C LEU A 154 2.52 2.01 25.79
N SER A 155 1.23 2.16 26.03
CA SER A 155 0.67 2.46 27.35
C SER A 155 0.78 1.26 28.30
N GLU A 156 0.31 0.09 27.87
CA GLU A 156 0.28 -1.14 28.66
C GLU A 156 1.69 -1.65 29.03
N ASN A 157 2.66 -1.41 28.15
CA ASN A 157 4.04 -1.87 28.34
C ASN A 157 5.01 -0.74 28.73
N ALA A 158 4.50 0.42 29.18
CA ALA A 158 5.31 1.61 29.43
C ALA A 158 6.53 1.34 30.34
N SER A 159 6.34 0.65 31.47
CA SER A 159 7.43 0.32 32.41
C SER A 159 8.45 -0.65 31.83
N LYS A 160 8.03 -1.55 30.94
CA LYS A 160 8.92 -2.47 30.24
C LYS A 160 9.74 -1.72 29.19
N TYR A 161 9.10 -0.86 28.41
CA TYR A 161 9.76 -0.11 27.35
C TYR A 161 10.67 1.00 27.87
N ALA A 162 10.37 1.59 29.04
CA ALA A 162 11.23 2.58 29.70
C ALA A 162 12.67 2.06 29.99
N LYS A 163 12.86 0.75 30.05
CA LYS A 163 14.17 0.10 30.26
C LYS A 163 14.97 -0.08 28.96
N LEU A 164 14.36 0.14 27.79
CA LEU A 164 15.00 -0.05 26.51
C LEU A 164 15.86 1.16 26.14
N LYS A 165 17.05 0.89 25.59
CA LYS A 165 17.95 1.92 25.08
C LYS A 165 17.23 2.76 24.01
N ASN A 166 17.35 4.09 24.11
CA ASN A 166 16.75 5.07 23.20
C ASN A 166 15.21 5.17 23.22
N TYR A 167 14.52 4.46 24.12
CA TYR A 167 13.08 4.66 24.27
C TYR A 167 12.78 6.04 24.88
N LYS A 168 11.74 6.71 24.38
CA LYS A 168 11.24 7.97 24.93
C LYS A 168 9.87 7.73 25.54
N SER A 169 9.73 8.00 26.84
CA SER A 169 8.44 7.89 27.55
C SER A 169 7.35 8.77 26.93
N SER A 170 7.75 9.83 26.21
CA SER A 170 6.84 10.70 25.48
C SER A 170 6.14 10.04 24.29
N TYR A 171 6.54 8.85 23.84
CA TYR A 171 5.87 8.16 22.73
C TYR A 171 4.42 7.80 23.09
N ALA A 172 4.17 7.25 24.28
CA ALA A 172 2.81 6.87 24.68
C ALA A 172 1.86 8.08 24.74
N SER A 173 2.31 9.19 25.38
CA SER A 173 1.50 10.41 25.46
C SER A 173 1.32 11.09 24.11
N ALA A 174 2.30 10.97 23.21
CA ALA A 174 2.20 11.44 21.83
C ALA A 174 1.06 10.73 21.07
N PHE A 175 1.00 9.39 21.09
CA PHE A 175 -0.08 8.64 20.45
C PHE A 175 -1.44 9.00 21.06
N ALA A 176 -1.55 8.99 22.39
CA ALA A 176 -2.80 9.29 23.09
C ALA A 176 -3.31 10.71 22.79
N SER A 177 -2.42 11.70 22.65
CA SER A 177 -2.78 13.08 22.32
C SER A 177 -3.32 13.22 20.90
N ASP A 178 -2.71 12.52 19.94
CA ASP A 178 -3.08 12.59 18.52
C ASP A 178 -4.42 11.90 18.24
N LEU A 179 -4.65 10.75 18.86
CA LEU A 179 -5.90 9.99 18.70
C LEU A 179 -7.12 10.74 19.23
N LYS A 180 -6.92 11.69 20.16
CA LYS A 180 -7.98 12.59 20.67
C LYS A 180 -8.29 13.76 19.73
N GLN A 181 -7.42 14.04 18.76
CA GLN A 181 -7.64 15.14 17.82
C GLN A 181 -8.83 14.84 16.89
N LYS A 182 -9.47 15.90 16.45
CA LYS A 182 -10.49 15.88 15.40
C LYS A 182 -9.99 16.63 14.18
N ASP A 183 -10.49 16.28 12.99
CA ASP A 183 -10.25 17.09 11.80
C ASP A 183 -11.10 18.37 11.79
N ALA A 184 -10.96 19.17 10.73
CA ALA A 184 -11.69 20.44 10.58
C ALA A 184 -13.22 20.27 10.56
N GLN A 185 -13.69 19.07 10.22
CA GLN A 185 -15.11 18.70 10.14
C GLN A 185 -15.60 18.04 11.44
N GLY A 186 -14.74 17.95 12.47
CA GLY A 186 -15.09 17.35 13.75
C GLY A 186 -15.04 15.82 13.77
N ASN A 187 -14.55 15.17 12.70
CA ASN A 187 -14.41 13.72 12.69
C ASN A 187 -13.23 13.27 13.55
N THR A 188 -13.42 12.15 14.24
CA THR A 188 -12.36 11.53 15.03
C THR A 188 -11.32 10.86 14.14
N MET A 189 -10.13 10.59 14.70
CA MET A 189 -9.11 9.80 14.00
C MET A 189 -9.63 8.42 13.55
N THR A 190 -10.38 7.73 14.42
CA THR A 190 -11.01 6.44 14.10
C THR A 190 -11.99 6.55 12.93
N THR A 191 -12.83 7.59 12.90
CA THR A 191 -13.74 7.85 11.78
C THR A 191 -12.97 7.99 10.46
N ARG A 192 -11.89 8.78 10.46
CA ARG A 192 -11.05 8.99 9.27
C ARG A 192 -10.37 7.70 8.82
N LEU A 193 -9.83 6.91 9.73
CA LEU A 193 -9.24 5.61 9.42
C LEU A 193 -10.25 4.66 8.78
N ASN A 194 -11.46 4.57 9.33
CA ASN A 194 -12.53 3.75 8.78
C ASN A 194 -12.90 4.19 7.36
N MET A 195 -12.87 5.49 7.06
CA MET A 195 -13.10 6.00 5.70
C MET A 195 -12.02 5.58 4.70
N TYR A 196 -10.75 5.51 5.13
CA TYR A 196 -9.63 5.09 4.29
C TYR A 196 -9.46 3.57 4.18
N ASN A 197 -10.14 2.78 5.01
CA ASN A 197 -9.98 1.34 5.07
C ASN A 197 -11.05 0.62 4.24
N PRO A 198 -10.74 0.04 3.06
CA PRO A 198 -11.74 -0.71 2.28
C PRO A 198 -12.34 -1.88 3.04
N MET A 199 -11.57 -2.52 3.94
CA MET A 199 -12.07 -3.64 4.74
C MET A 199 -13.20 -3.23 5.69
N TYR A 200 -13.26 -1.94 6.09
CA TYR A 200 -14.35 -1.42 6.92
C TYR A 200 -15.73 -1.62 6.26
N TYR A 201 -15.78 -1.59 4.93
CA TYR A 201 -17.01 -1.74 4.17
C TYR A 201 -17.25 -3.17 3.66
N LEU A 202 -16.19 -3.99 3.60
CA LEU A 202 -16.19 -5.32 2.99
C LEU A 202 -16.23 -6.49 3.99
N SER A 203 -15.95 -6.24 5.27
CA SER A 203 -15.94 -7.29 6.30
C SER A 203 -16.96 -6.99 7.40
N ASP A 204 -17.76 -8.01 7.71
CA ASP A 204 -18.77 -8.06 8.78
C ASP A 204 -18.23 -7.80 10.19
N TYR A 205 -16.92 -7.91 10.39
CA TYR A 205 -16.23 -7.48 11.60
C TYR A 205 -16.45 -5.99 11.90
N TYR A 206 -16.60 -5.15 10.86
CA TYR A 206 -16.72 -3.71 11.01
C TYR A 206 -18.18 -3.24 10.94
N LYS A 207 -18.49 -2.19 11.70
CA LYS A 207 -19.82 -1.54 11.69
C LYS A 207 -20.22 -0.96 10.32
N GLY A 208 -19.26 -0.72 9.44
CA GLY A 208 -19.49 -0.22 8.08
C GLY A 208 -19.79 -1.29 7.05
N TYR A 209 -19.84 -2.56 7.45
CA TYR A 209 -20.10 -3.64 6.53
C TYR A 209 -21.40 -3.42 5.75
N ASN A 210 -21.33 -3.54 4.43
CA ASN A 210 -22.47 -3.43 3.53
C ASN A 210 -23.23 -2.08 3.61
N THR A 211 -22.58 -1.00 4.08
CA THR A 211 -23.20 0.34 4.11
C THR A 211 -22.95 1.16 2.83
N THR A 212 -22.22 0.60 1.86
CA THR A 212 -21.88 1.25 0.60
C THR A 212 -22.19 0.38 -0.61
N LYS A 213 -22.23 1.00 -1.79
CA LYS A 213 -22.33 0.31 -3.07
C LYS A 213 -20.93 -0.05 -3.54
N VAL A 214 -20.59 -1.33 -3.48
CA VAL A 214 -19.26 -1.83 -3.86
C VAL A 214 -19.17 -1.94 -5.39
N ALA A 215 -18.02 -1.57 -5.96
CA ALA A 215 -17.79 -1.68 -7.39
C ALA A 215 -17.89 -3.15 -7.85
N LYS A 216 -18.54 -3.40 -8.99
CA LYS A 216 -18.81 -4.77 -9.47
C LYS A 216 -17.57 -5.50 -10.00
N TYR A 217 -16.56 -4.77 -10.46
CA TYR A 217 -15.40 -5.33 -11.15
C TYR A 217 -14.11 -4.80 -10.54
N TRP A 218 -13.24 -5.70 -10.09
CA TRP A 218 -11.96 -5.36 -9.47
C TRP A 218 -10.80 -6.01 -10.22
N ARG A 219 -9.75 -5.24 -10.48
CA ARG A 219 -8.47 -5.72 -10.99
C ARG A 219 -7.37 -5.26 -10.05
N ILE A 220 -6.70 -6.22 -9.42
CA ILE A 220 -5.64 -5.97 -8.44
C ILE A 220 -4.37 -6.67 -8.92
N ARG A 221 -3.28 -5.92 -8.98
CA ARG A 221 -1.93 -6.39 -9.34
C ARG A 221 -0.95 -5.94 -8.29
N THR A 222 -0.08 -6.84 -7.86
CA THR A 222 1.00 -6.51 -6.92
C THR A 222 2.22 -7.34 -7.24
N GLY A 223 3.41 -6.75 -7.13
CA GLY A 223 4.65 -7.50 -7.20
C GLY A 223 4.79 -8.37 -5.95
N ILE A 224 5.04 -9.68 -6.10
CA ILE A 224 5.10 -10.57 -4.94
C ILE A 224 6.32 -10.29 -4.03
N ASN A 225 7.34 -9.61 -4.56
CA ASN A 225 8.56 -9.22 -3.85
C ASN A 225 8.49 -7.78 -3.33
N GLN A 226 7.35 -7.08 -3.46
CA GLN A 226 7.22 -5.73 -2.94
C GLN A 226 7.37 -5.73 -1.41
N GLY A 227 8.14 -4.77 -0.88
CA GLY A 227 8.41 -4.65 0.56
C GLY A 227 7.61 -3.56 1.27
N ASP A 228 6.77 -2.82 0.55
CA ASP A 228 6.09 -1.64 1.07
C ASP A 228 4.95 -1.98 2.02
N THR A 229 4.32 -3.15 1.86
CA THR A 229 3.33 -3.69 2.80
C THR A 229 3.38 -5.21 2.93
N ALA A 230 2.67 -5.77 3.91
CA ALA A 230 2.56 -7.21 4.11
C ALA A 230 1.70 -7.87 3.01
N LEU A 231 2.02 -9.10 2.62
CA LEU A 231 1.26 -9.87 1.59
C LEU A 231 -0.23 -10.00 1.92
N THR A 232 -0.56 -9.98 3.20
CA THR A 232 -1.92 -10.10 3.70
C THR A 232 -2.78 -8.90 3.34
N VAL A 233 -2.20 -7.72 3.07
CA VAL A 233 -2.99 -6.53 2.74
C VAL A 233 -3.76 -6.74 1.43
N GLU A 234 -3.09 -7.04 0.33
CA GLU A 234 -3.76 -7.24 -0.95
C GLU A 234 -4.52 -8.57 -1.01
N THR A 235 -4.00 -9.61 -0.35
CA THR A 235 -4.64 -10.93 -0.33
C THR A 235 -5.96 -10.90 0.45
N ASN A 236 -6.01 -10.25 1.62
CA ASN A 236 -7.23 -10.12 2.41
C ASN A 236 -8.27 -9.29 1.66
N LEU A 237 -7.86 -8.19 1.02
CA LEU A 237 -8.76 -7.38 0.18
C LEU A 237 -9.34 -8.21 -0.97
N ALA A 238 -8.50 -8.94 -1.71
CA ALA A 238 -8.95 -9.77 -2.82
C ALA A 238 -9.89 -10.90 -2.37
N LEU A 239 -9.68 -11.47 -1.19
CA LEU A 239 -10.55 -12.49 -0.62
C LEU A 239 -11.89 -11.90 -0.18
N ALA A 240 -11.89 -10.77 0.54
CA ALA A 240 -13.12 -10.10 0.97
C ALA A 240 -13.98 -9.69 -0.24
N LEU A 241 -13.37 -9.11 -1.27
CA LEU A 241 -14.06 -8.76 -2.52
C LEU A 241 -14.65 -9.98 -3.24
N LYS A 242 -14.03 -11.16 -3.15
CA LYS A 242 -14.57 -12.39 -3.77
C LYS A 242 -15.78 -12.94 -3.01
N GLN A 243 -15.90 -12.63 -1.72
CA GLN A 243 -17.03 -13.05 -0.89
C GLN A 243 -18.18 -12.03 -0.90
N ASP A 244 -17.93 -10.80 -1.34
CA ASP A 244 -18.93 -9.76 -1.41
C ASP A 244 -19.94 -10.00 -2.54
N SER A 245 -21.21 -10.15 -2.19
CA SER A 245 -22.31 -10.42 -3.14
C SER A 245 -22.54 -9.34 -4.19
N GLN A 246 -22.07 -8.10 -3.96
CA GLN A 246 -22.17 -7.00 -4.93
C GLN A 246 -21.08 -7.09 -6.02
N VAL A 247 -20.03 -7.87 -5.79
CA VAL A 247 -18.88 -7.99 -6.68
C VAL A 247 -19.09 -9.12 -7.68
N LYS A 248 -19.12 -8.78 -8.96
CA LYS A 248 -19.25 -9.76 -10.06
C LYS A 248 -17.94 -10.48 -10.37
N SER A 249 -16.79 -9.80 -10.28
CA SER A 249 -15.50 -10.40 -10.63
C SER A 249 -14.33 -9.70 -9.95
N VAL A 250 -13.42 -10.52 -9.41
CA VAL A 250 -12.13 -10.09 -8.88
C VAL A 250 -11.00 -10.74 -9.68
N ASN A 251 -10.26 -9.93 -10.43
CA ASN A 251 -9.06 -10.33 -11.14
C ASN A 251 -7.82 -9.93 -10.32
N PHE A 252 -7.41 -10.79 -9.40
CA PHE A 252 -6.23 -10.59 -8.54
C PHE A 252 -5.03 -11.43 -9.02
N ALA A 253 -3.83 -10.83 -9.03
CA ALA A 253 -2.59 -11.56 -9.24
C ALA A 253 -1.41 -10.93 -8.49
N THR A 254 -0.62 -11.78 -7.86
CA THR A 254 0.74 -11.47 -7.39
C THR A 254 1.74 -11.84 -8.50
N VAL A 255 2.63 -10.93 -8.86
CA VAL A 255 3.55 -11.07 -10.01
C VAL A 255 4.96 -11.40 -9.52
N TRP A 256 5.46 -12.55 -9.95
CA TRP A 256 6.78 -13.04 -9.58
C TRP A 256 7.90 -12.10 -10.05
N GLY A 257 8.90 -11.88 -9.18
CA GLY A 257 10.10 -11.10 -9.50
C GLY A 257 9.89 -9.59 -9.53
N GLN A 258 8.65 -9.10 -9.35
CA GLN A 258 8.38 -7.67 -9.30
C GLN A 258 8.23 -7.19 -7.85
N GLY A 259 8.78 -6.00 -7.58
CA GLY A 259 8.67 -5.29 -6.31
C GLY A 259 7.53 -4.27 -6.35
N HIS A 260 7.75 -3.09 -5.77
CA HIS A 260 6.74 -2.03 -5.72
C HIS A 260 6.58 -1.36 -7.09
N THR A 261 5.64 -1.82 -7.91
CA THR A 261 5.41 -1.31 -9.28
C THR A 261 4.00 -1.64 -9.77
N GLU A 262 3.61 -1.08 -10.91
CA GLU A 262 2.38 -1.40 -11.63
C GLU A 262 2.52 -2.77 -12.31
N ALA A 263 2.35 -3.81 -11.49
CA ALA A 263 2.86 -5.12 -11.80
C ALA A 263 2.08 -5.84 -12.92
N GLU A 264 2.80 -6.44 -13.86
CA GLU A 264 2.21 -7.23 -14.94
C GLU A 264 3.01 -8.50 -15.21
N ARG A 265 2.30 -9.59 -15.50
CA ARG A 265 2.94 -10.85 -15.88
C ARG A 265 3.63 -10.76 -17.23
N THR A 266 3.02 -10.06 -18.18
CA THR A 266 3.51 -9.87 -19.54
C THR A 266 2.96 -8.57 -20.12
N GLY A 267 3.68 -7.98 -21.08
CA GLY A 267 3.25 -6.76 -21.75
C GLY A 267 3.34 -5.51 -20.87
N ASN A 268 2.67 -4.46 -21.33
CA ASN A 268 2.63 -3.15 -20.66
C ASN A 268 1.36 -3.00 -19.80
N ASN A 269 1.50 -2.35 -18.65
CA ASN A 269 0.43 -2.22 -17.65
C ASN A 269 -0.76 -1.41 -18.14
N GLU A 270 -0.56 -0.28 -18.82
CA GLU A 270 -1.61 0.60 -19.31
C GLU A 270 -2.42 -0.12 -20.38
N THR A 271 -1.73 -0.76 -21.32
CA THR A 271 -2.36 -1.55 -22.39
C THR A 271 -3.20 -2.70 -21.82
N ASN A 272 -2.67 -3.42 -20.83
CA ASN A 272 -3.39 -4.52 -20.18
C ASN A 272 -4.59 -4.01 -19.37
N PHE A 273 -4.45 -2.88 -18.70
CA PHE A 273 -5.51 -2.24 -17.94
C PHE A 273 -6.65 -1.78 -18.87
N ILE A 274 -6.35 -1.04 -19.94
CA ILE A 274 -7.33 -0.58 -20.93
C ILE A 274 -8.08 -1.76 -21.55
N LYS A 275 -7.36 -2.83 -21.92
CA LYS A 275 -8.00 -4.07 -22.42
C LYS A 275 -8.97 -4.68 -21.41
N TRP A 276 -8.61 -4.71 -20.13
CA TRP A 276 -9.48 -5.21 -19.08
C TRP A 276 -10.72 -4.33 -18.88
N VAL A 277 -10.56 -2.99 -18.88
CA VAL A 277 -11.68 -2.04 -18.80
C VAL A 277 -12.65 -2.25 -19.97
N ASN A 278 -12.13 -2.31 -21.21
CA ASN A 278 -12.95 -2.54 -22.40
C ASN A 278 -13.71 -3.88 -22.35
N LYS A 279 -13.15 -4.91 -21.70
CA LYS A 279 -13.87 -6.17 -21.47
C LYS A 279 -14.99 -6.00 -20.46
N CYS A 280 -14.80 -5.22 -19.40
CA CYS A 280 -15.83 -4.98 -18.40
C CYS A 280 -17.03 -4.20 -18.97
N LEU A 281 -16.81 -3.33 -19.96
CA LEU A 281 -17.88 -2.57 -20.62
C LEU A 281 -18.76 -3.40 -21.56
N LYS A 282 -18.32 -4.61 -21.94
CA LYS A 282 -19.07 -5.52 -22.80
C LYS A 282 -19.95 -6.53 -22.02
N ASN A 283 -19.89 -6.50 -20.69
CA ASN A 283 -20.52 -7.46 -19.75
C ASN A 283 -21.53 -6.78 -18.83
#